data_AF-A0A453PYJ1-F1
#
_entry.id   AF-A0A453PYJ1-F1
#
_cell.length_a   1.000
_cell.length_b   1.000
_cell.length_c   1.000
_cell.angle_alpha   90.00
_cell.angle_beta   90.00
_cell.angle_gamma   90.00
#
_symmetry.space_group_name_H-M   'P 1'
#
loop_
_entity.id
_entity.type
_entity.pdbx_description
1 polymer ?
#
loop_
_entity_poly.entity_id
_entity_poly.type
_entity_poly.pdbx_seq_one_letter_code
_entity_poly.pdbx_strand_id
1 'polypeptide(L)'
;RPWNLLSPHRSPLQSRHHNRDARTNSPAGRTSSASVRMAPTAAEQHTRKAVGLAARDASGHLSPLAITRRSTGDDDVVIKILYCGICHSDLHSIKNDWKNAKYPMVPGHEITGEVNEVGKNVTKFKTGDRVGVGCMVNSCQSCESCNKGFENLCLGIIPTYNLVDLDGTITYGGYSSMVVVHERFVVRFPDTIPLEKGAPLLCAGITVYSPMKYHGLNIPGMHLGVLGLGGLGHVAVKFGKAFGMKVTVISSSPGKKQEALERLGADAFIVGKNDEEMKVCKCFRSPIFSTQIGL
;
A
#
# COMPACT_ATOMS: atom_id res chain seq x y z
N ARG A 1 9.08 12.64 31.50
CA ARG A 1 8.31 11.39 31.82
C ARG A 1 7.51 11.65 33.09
N PRO A 2 6.28 11.16 33.26
CA PRO A 2 5.38 10.55 32.28
C PRO A 2 3.97 11.19 32.28
N TRP A 3 3.29 11.06 31.14
CA TRP A 3 1.84 11.25 31.00
C TRP A 3 1.15 9.93 31.31
N ASN A 4 0.19 9.96 32.23
CA ASN A 4 -0.75 8.89 32.57
C ASN A 4 -2.13 9.22 31.96
N LEU A 5 -3.00 8.19 31.89
CA LEU A 5 -4.41 8.14 31.43
C LEU A 5 -4.50 7.64 29.98
N LEU A 6 -5.10 6.48 29.63
CA LEU A 6 -6.24 5.75 30.20
C LEU A 6 -6.11 4.22 29.99
N SER A 7 -6.44 3.45 31.02
CA SER A 7 -6.75 2.01 30.97
C SER A 7 -8.25 1.80 30.76
N PRO A 8 -8.70 0.77 30.03
CA PRO A 8 -10.09 0.31 30.10
C PRO A 8 -10.27 -0.80 31.13
N HIS A 9 -11.34 -0.66 31.91
CA HIS A 9 -11.86 -1.59 32.90
C HIS A 9 -12.02 -3.02 32.37
N ARG A 10 -11.64 -4.00 33.21
CA ARG A 10 -12.05 -5.41 33.12
C ARG A 10 -13.02 -5.76 34.24
N SER A 11 -14.00 -6.60 33.88
CA SER A 11 -14.60 -7.73 34.63
C SER A 11 -16.14 -7.74 34.54
N PRO A 12 -16.81 -8.84 34.91
CA PRO A 12 -16.71 -10.16 34.28
C PRO A 12 -18.10 -10.75 33.98
N LEU A 13 -18.24 -11.66 33.00
CA LEU A 13 -19.46 -12.47 32.86
C LEU A 13 -19.15 -13.95 33.01
N GLN A 14 -19.84 -14.52 34.00
CA GLN A 14 -19.73 -15.87 34.54
C GLN A 14 -20.30 -16.90 33.56
N SER A 15 -19.60 -18.03 33.43
CA SER A 15 -20.12 -19.28 32.91
C SER A 15 -20.97 -19.98 33.98
N ARG A 16 -22.24 -20.29 33.66
CA ARG A 16 -23.04 -21.28 34.41
C ARG A 16 -23.57 -22.33 33.43
N HIS A 17 -23.20 -23.58 33.70
CA HIS A 17 -23.84 -24.77 33.17
C HIS A 17 -25.30 -24.83 33.59
N HIS A 18 -26.22 -25.16 32.68
CA HIS A 18 -27.41 -25.94 32.99
C HIS A 18 -27.76 -26.87 31.83
N ASN A 19 -27.79 -28.15 32.17
CA ASN A 19 -28.25 -29.29 31.40
C ASN A 19 -29.79 -29.32 31.48
N ARG A 20 -30.51 -29.55 30.38
CA ARG A 20 -31.88 -30.08 30.40
C ARG A 20 -32.32 -30.59 29.03
N ASP A 21 -32.51 -31.91 28.99
CA ASP A 21 -33.25 -32.65 28.00
C ASP A 21 -34.66 -32.08 27.78
N ALA A 22 -35.07 -32.00 26.52
CA ALA A 22 -36.48 -32.03 26.14
C ALA A 22 -36.62 -32.69 24.77
N ARG A 23 -37.02 -33.97 24.79
CA ARG A 23 -37.55 -34.70 23.64
C ARG A 23 -38.93 -34.13 23.29
N THR A 24 -39.14 -33.77 22.03
CA THR A 24 -40.48 -33.66 21.45
C THR A 24 -40.49 -34.23 20.03
N ASN A 25 -41.20 -35.34 19.86
CA ASN A 25 -41.59 -35.94 18.58
C ASN A 25 -42.63 -35.06 17.87
N SER A 26 -42.53 -34.94 16.53
CA SER A 26 -43.66 -34.83 15.56
C SER A 26 -43.14 -34.56 14.12
N PRO A 27 -43.91 -34.81 13.04
CA PRO A 27 -43.75 -35.98 12.18
C PRO A 27 -43.19 -35.65 10.77
N ALA A 28 -42.82 -36.71 10.04
CA ALA A 28 -42.26 -36.69 8.70
C ALA A 28 -43.15 -35.96 7.67
N GLY A 29 -42.70 -34.79 7.21
CA GLY A 29 -43.17 -34.14 5.99
C GLY A 29 -42.15 -34.35 4.86
N ARG A 30 -42.57 -35.03 3.78
CA ARG A 30 -41.80 -35.09 2.52
C ARG A 30 -41.79 -33.71 1.89
N THR A 31 -40.64 -33.05 1.88
CA THR A 31 -40.39 -31.88 1.03
C THR A 31 -39.44 -32.27 -0.08
N SER A 32 -39.88 -32.09 -1.33
CA SER A 32 -39.06 -32.25 -2.53
C SER A 32 -37.82 -31.37 -2.45
N SER A 33 -36.64 -31.97 -2.59
CA SER A 33 -35.36 -31.28 -2.65
C SER A 33 -35.25 -30.48 -3.95
N ALA A 34 -35.73 -29.24 -3.95
CA ALA A 34 -35.21 -28.24 -4.87
C ALA A 34 -33.74 -28.03 -4.49
N SER A 35 -32.82 -28.42 -5.38
CA SER A 35 -31.40 -28.19 -5.18
C SER A 35 -31.15 -26.68 -5.11
N VAL A 36 -31.00 -26.14 -3.91
CA VAL A 36 -30.45 -24.81 -3.71
C VAL A 36 -29.03 -24.87 -4.25
N ARG A 37 -28.80 -24.30 -5.44
CA ARG A 37 -27.43 -24.07 -5.92
C ARG A 37 -26.77 -23.15 -4.91
N MET A 38 -25.85 -23.68 -4.12
CA MET A 38 -25.03 -22.87 -3.24
C MET A 38 -24.27 -21.86 -4.10
N ALA A 39 -24.21 -20.61 -3.62
CA ALA A 39 -23.37 -19.60 -4.24
C ALA A 39 -21.93 -20.15 -4.30
N PRO A 40 -21.22 -19.98 -5.43
CA PRO A 40 -19.84 -20.43 -5.53
C PRO A 40 -19.01 -19.81 -4.42
N THR A 41 -18.16 -20.62 -3.81
CA THR A 41 -17.14 -20.19 -2.85
C THR A 41 -16.26 -19.11 -3.49
N ALA A 42 -15.66 -18.25 -2.69
CA ALA A 42 -14.81 -17.17 -3.21
C ALA A 42 -13.65 -17.66 -4.09
N ALA A 43 -13.08 -18.83 -3.77
CA ALA A 43 -12.07 -19.47 -4.62
C ALA A 43 -12.63 -19.89 -6.00
N GLU A 44 -13.92 -20.24 -6.08
CA GLU A 44 -14.61 -20.57 -7.34
C GLU A 44 -14.93 -19.33 -8.19
N GLN A 45 -14.88 -18.12 -7.62
CA GLN A 45 -15.05 -16.86 -8.35
C GLN A 45 -13.75 -16.36 -9.01
N HIS A 46 -12.60 -16.97 -8.64
CA HIS A 46 -11.28 -16.68 -9.19
C HIS A 46 -11.00 -17.49 -10.46
N THR A 47 -11.55 -17.04 -11.58
CA THR A 47 -11.47 -17.74 -12.87
C THR A 47 -10.38 -17.20 -13.80
N ARG A 48 -9.88 -15.97 -13.55
CA ARG A 48 -8.89 -15.33 -14.43
C ARG A 48 -7.50 -15.85 -14.11
N LYS A 49 -6.90 -16.54 -15.09
CA LYS A 49 -5.51 -17.00 -14.97
C LYS A 49 -4.54 -15.83 -15.17
N ALA A 50 -3.53 -15.78 -14.32
CA ALA A 50 -2.41 -14.88 -14.45
C ALA A 50 -1.11 -15.60 -14.04
N VAL A 51 0.02 -15.06 -14.46
CA VAL A 51 1.34 -15.50 -13.99
C VAL A 51 1.95 -14.40 -13.14
N GLY A 52 2.55 -14.77 -12.02
CA GLY A 52 3.33 -13.87 -11.17
C GLY A 52 4.64 -14.49 -10.72
N LEU A 53 5.50 -13.66 -10.14
CA LEU A 53 6.72 -14.07 -9.45
C LEU A 53 6.45 -14.07 -7.95
N ALA A 54 6.59 -15.24 -7.32
CA ALA A 54 6.24 -15.42 -5.92
C ALA A 54 7.41 -15.95 -5.08
N ALA A 55 7.49 -15.46 -3.85
CA ALA A 55 8.26 -16.09 -2.79
C ALA A 55 7.41 -17.20 -2.15
N ARG A 56 8.04 -18.31 -1.75
CA ARG A 56 7.37 -19.43 -1.07
C ARG A 56 7.79 -19.60 0.38
N ASP A 57 8.85 -18.90 0.79
CA ASP A 57 9.42 -18.93 2.13
C ASP A 57 10.26 -17.66 2.38
N ALA A 58 10.81 -17.55 3.59
CA ALA A 58 11.57 -16.39 4.05
C ALA A 58 12.96 -16.21 3.41
N SER A 59 13.40 -17.11 2.52
CA SER A 59 14.58 -16.82 1.67
C SER A 59 14.33 -15.63 0.76
N GLY A 60 13.06 -15.36 0.42
CA GLY A 60 12.66 -14.34 -0.52
C GLY A 60 12.99 -14.67 -1.98
N HIS A 61 13.37 -15.91 -2.30
CA HIS A 61 13.61 -16.30 -3.68
C HIS A 61 12.30 -16.25 -4.49
N LEU A 62 12.28 -15.38 -5.51
CA LEU A 62 11.14 -15.22 -6.40
C LEU A 62 11.23 -16.19 -7.57
N SER A 63 10.15 -16.94 -7.80
CA SER A 63 10.03 -17.84 -8.95
C SER A 63 8.61 -17.81 -9.53
N PRO A 64 8.41 -18.20 -10.80
CA PRO A 64 7.09 -18.18 -11.42
C PRO A 64 6.05 -19.00 -10.64
N LEU A 65 4.84 -18.45 -10.58
CA LEU A 65 3.66 -19.04 -9.98
C LEU A 65 2.45 -18.73 -10.87
N ALA A 66 1.71 -19.76 -11.27
CA ALA A 66 0.39 -19.58 -11.83
C ALA A 66 -0.57 -19.17 -10.70
N ILE A 67 -1.26 -18.05 -10.86
CA ILE A 67 -2.21 -17.51 -9.90
C ILE A 67 -3.58 -17.35 -10.57
N THR A 68 -4.63 -17.28 -9.76
CA THR A 68 -5.97 -16.94 -10.21
C THR A 68 -6.44 -15.65 -9.55
N ARG A 69 -7.17 -14.84 -10.32
CA ARG A 69 -7.78 -13.59 -9.87
C ARG A 69 -9.29 -13.68 -10.02
N ARG A 70 -10.02 -12.94 -9.19
CA ARG A 70 -11.48 -12.82 -9.30
C ARG A 70 -11.92 -12.39 -10.69
N SER A 71 -13.14 -12.80 -11.05
CA SER A 71 -13.85 -12.22 -12.17
C SER A 71 -14.07 -10.71 -11.94
N THR A 72 -14.38 -9.95 -12.99
CA THR A 72 -14.61 -8.51 -12.85
C THR A 72 -15.91 -8.29 -12.08
N GLY A 73 -15.80 -7.81 -10.84
CA GLY A 73 -16.95 -7.34 -10.08
C GLY A 73 -17.57 -6.09 -10.71
N ASP A 74 -18.76 -5.71 -10.24
CA ASP A 74 -19.50 -4.59 -10.81
C ASP A 74 -18.76 -3.25 -10.69
N ASP A 75 -17.94 -3.08 -9.66
CA ASP A 75 -17.15 -1.88 -9.36
C ASP A 75 -15.64 -2.08 -9.57
N ASP A 76 -15.23 -3.17 -10.23
CA ASP A 76 -13.82 -3.52 -10.44
C ASP A 76 -13.25 -2.98 -11.75
N VAL A 77 -11.94 -2.77 -11.75
CA VAL A 77 -11.12 -2.49 -12.92
C VAL A 77 -10.10 -3.61 -13.08
N VAL A 78 -10.08 -4.23 -14.26
CA VAL A 78 -9.08 -5.21 -14.67
C VAL A 78 -7.94 -4.48 -15.36
N ILE A 79 -6.73 -4.62 -14.85
CA ILE A 79 -5.56 -3.88 -15.32
C ILE A 79 -4.54 -4.87 -15.85
N LYS A 80 -4.14 -4.70 -17.11
CA LYS A 80 -2.93 -5.32 -17.67
C LYS A 80 -1.74 -4.56 -17.11
N ILE A 81 -0.91 -5.25 -16.33
CA ILE A 81 0.26 -4.62 -15.70
C ILE A 81 1.34 -4.48 -16.76
N LEU A 82 1.88 -3.26 -16.89
CA LEU A 82 2.99 -2.96 -17.80
C LEU A 82 4.30 -2.76 -17.02
N TYR A 83 4.22 -2.08 -15.88
CA TYR A 83 5.37 -1.89 -14.99
C TYR A 83 4.94 -2.01 -13.53
N CYS A 84 5.82 -2.57 -12.71
CA CYS A 84 5.71 -2.53 -11.26
C CYS A 84 7.04 -2.06 -10.68
N GLY A 85 7.01 -1.01 -9.85
CA GLY A 85 8.19 -0.57 -9.12
C GLY A 85 8.60 -1.57 -8.03
N ILE A 86 9.86 -1.48 -7.58
CA ILE A 86 10.43 -2.30 -6.51
C ILE A 86 10.67 -1.40 -5.30
N CYS A 87 9.97 -1.69 -4.21
CA CYS A 87 10.09 -0.96 -2.95
C CYS A 87 10.74 -1.83 -1.88
N HIS A 88 11.41 -1.21 -0.89
CA HIS A 88 11.98 -1.96 0.24
C HIS A 88 10.93 -2.76 1.02
N SER A 89 9.68 -2.29 1.04
CA SER A 89 8.57 -3.03 1.65
C SER A 89 8.35 -4.39 0.97
N ASP A 90 8.59 -4.52 -0.33
CA ASP A 90 8.51 -5.81 -1.03
C ASP A 90 9.58 -6.77 -0.50
N LEU A 91 10.81 -6.28 -0.34
CA LEU A 91 11.93 -7.06 0.21
C LEU A 91 11.68 -7.52 1.65
N HIS A 92 11.24 -6.60 2.52
CA HIS A 92 10.94 -6.94 3.92
C HIS A 92 9.79 -7.94 4.04
N SER A 93 8.81 -7.85 3.16
CA SER A 93 7.66 -8.77 3.15
C SER A 93 8.08 -10.18 2.74
N ILE A 94 8.81 -10.34 1.63
CA ILE A 94 9.24 -11.66 1.14
C ILE A 94 10.32 -12.31 2.00
N LYS A 95 11.01 -11.54 2.85
CA LYS A 95 11.94 -12.06 3.86
C LYS A 95 11.28 -12.31 5.22
N ASN A 96 10.00 -11.99 5.35
CA ASN A 96 9.25 -12.10 6.59
C ASN A 96 9.92 -11.36 7.76
N ASP A 97 10.45 -10.17 7.50
CA ASP A 97 11.11 -9.35 8.53
C ASP A 97 10.10 -8.91 9.60
N TRP A 98 8.84 -8.67 9.20
CA TRP A 98 7.72 -8.30 10.09
C TRP A 98 6.95 -9.48 10.68
N LYS A 99 7.39 -10.73 10.46
CA LYS A 99 6.81 -11.95 11.05
C LYS A 99 5.31 -12.16 10.77
N ASN A 100 4.82 -11.64 9.66
CA ASN A 100 3.41 -11.71 9.23
C ASN A 100 3.23 -12.16 7.77
N ALA A 101 4.27 -12.71 7.13
CA ALA A 101 4.21 -13.16 5.76
C ALA A 101 3.23 -14.35 5.58
N LYS A 102 2.41 -14.27 4.53
CA LYS A 102 1.53 -15.32 4.04
C LYS A 102 2.07 -15.80 2.69
N TYR A 103 2.64 -17.00 2.67
CA TYR A 103 3.16 -17.62 1.45
C TYR A 103 2.13 -18.55 0.79
N PRO A 104 2.16 -18.71 -0.55
CA PRO A 104 3.03 -18.01 -1.49
C PRO A 104 2.68 -16.51 -1.57
N MET A 105 3.69 -15.67 -1.77
CA MET A 105 3.54 -14.21 -1.81
C MET A 105 4.02 -13.66 -3.15
N VAL A 106 3.13 -13.01 -3.89
CA VAL A 106 3.48 -12.17 -5.05
C VAL A 106 3.55 -10.73 -4.55
N PRO A 107 4.73 -10.09 -4.43
CA PRO A 107 4.84 -8.71 -3.96
C PRO A 107 4.57 -7.70 -5.10
N GLY A 108 4.84 -6.42 -4.85
CA GLY A 108 4.69 -5.32 -5.79
C GLY A 108 3.44 -4.50 -5.50
N HIS A 109 3.63 -3.20 -5.26
CA HIS A 109 2.57 -2.25 -4.89
C HIS A 109 2.79 -0.85 -5.48
N GLU A 110 3.58 -0.79 -6.55
CA GLU A 110 3.85 0.41 -7.35
C GLU A 110 3.43 0.09 -8.79
N ILE A 111 2.15 -0.19 -9.01
CA ILE A 111 1.64 -0.82 -10.23
C ILE A 111 1.21 0.23 -11.23
N THR A 112 1.68 0.14 -12.47
CA THR A 112 1.17 0.95 -13.59
C THR A 112 0.86 0.08 -14.79
N GLY A 113 -0.18 0.45 -15.52
CA GLY A 113 -0.65 -0.35 -16.64
C GLY A 113 -1.78 0.29 -17.40
N GLU A 114 -2.51 -0.56 -18.09
CA GLU A 114 -3.63 -0.18 -18.94
C GLU A 114 -4.88 -0.94 -18.53
N VAL A 115 -6.02 -0.26 -18.51
CA VAL A 115 -7.31 -0.88 -18.26
C VAL A 115 -7.64 -1.84 -19.40
N ASN A 116 -7.85 -3.10 -19.07
CA ASN A 116 -8.27 -4.14 -20.00
C ASN A 116 -9.80 -4.28 -20.03
N GLU A 117 -10.44 -4.19 -18.86
CA GLU A 117 -11.88 -4.41 -18.68
C GLU A 117 -12.36 -3.64 -17.43
N VAL A 118 -13.62 -3.23 -17.43
CA VAL A 118 -14.26 -2.53 -16.30
C VAL A 118 -15.60 -3.16 -15.94
N GLY A 119 -15.95 -3.12 -14.67
CA GLY A 119 -17.25 -3.50 -14.15
C GLY A 119 -18.36 -2.56 -14.61
N LYS A 120 -19.60 -3.04 -14.57
CA LYS A 120 -20.77 -2.32 -15.11
C LYS A 120 -21.09 -0.99 -14.42
N ASN A 121 -20.67 -0.81 -13.17
CA ASN A 121 -20.88 0.42 -12.41
C ASN A 121 -19.73 1.42 -12.60
N VAL A 122 -18.60 0.99 -13.17
CA VAL A 122 -17.41 1.82 -13.30
C VAL A 122 -17.60 2.86 -14.40
N THR A 123 -17.55 4.12 -14.01
CA THR A 123 -17.71 5.27 -14.93
C THR A 123 -16.44 6.11 -15.06
N LYS A 124 -15.50 6.00 -14.10
CA LYS A 124 -14.27 6.80 -14.07
C LYS A 124 -13.20 6.33 -15.05
N PHE A 125 -13.28 5.08 -15.48
CA PHE A 125 -12.28 4.42 -16.32
C PHE A 125 -12.95 3.73 -17.49
N LYS A 126 -12.20 3.58 -18.58
CA LYS A 126 -12.56 2.77 -19.75
C LYS A 126 -11.36 1.96 -20.21
N THR A 127 -11.60 0.89 -20.95
CA THR A 127 -10.54 0.11 -21.61
C THR A 127 -9.61 1.03 -22.40
N GLY A 128 -8.30 0.80 -22.30
CA GLY A 128 -7.25 1.63 -22.88
C GLY A 128 -6.76 2.78 -21.99
N ASP A 129 -7.46 3.11 -20.90
CA ASP A 129 -6.98 4.14 -19.98
C ASP A 129 -5.68 3.72 -19.29
N ARG A 130 -4.74 4.66 -19.18
CA ARG A 130 -3.53 4.50 -18.37
C ARG A 130 -3.86 4.70 -16.91
N VAL A 131 -3.48 3.73 -16.08
CA VAL A 131 -3.86 3.70 -14.66
C VAL A 131 -2.72 3.22 -13.76
N GLY A 132 -2.84 3.54 -12.47
CA GLY A 132 -1.95 3.05 -11.43
C GLY A 132 -2.71 2.50 -10.21
N VAL A 133 -2.05 1.63 -9.46
CA VAL A 133 -2.52 1.08 -8.17
C VAL A 133 -1.37 1.14 -7.17
N GLY A 134 -1.64 1.73 -6.00
CA GLY A 134 -0.66 1.91 -4.93
C GLY A 134 -0.66 0.77 -3.93
N CYS A 135 -0.51 1.11 -2.64
CA CYS A 135 -0.36 0.17 -1.53
C CYS A 135 -1.65 -0.46 -1.01
N MET A 136 -2.81 -0.13 -1.57
CA MET A 136 -4.12 -0.56 -1.10
C MET A 136 -4.99 -0.99 -2.28
N VAL A 137 -5.80 -2.01 -2.08
CA VAL A 137 -6.78 -2.50 -3.08
C VAL A 137 -8.21 -2.52 -2.54
N ASN A 138 -8.39 -2.39 -1.23
CA ASN A 138 -9.72 -2.30 -0.60
C ASN A 138 -9.69 -1.60 0.77
N SER A 139 -10.88 -1.31 1.31
CA SER A 139 -11.10 -0.85 2.69
C SER A 139 -12.50 -1.23 3.17
N CYS A 140 -12.92 -0.80 4.37
CA CYS A 140 -14.32 -1.00 4.81
C CYS A 140 -15.33 -0.09 4.08
N GLN A 141 -14.85 0.95 3.38
CA GLN A 141 -15.61 1.88 2.53
C GLN A 141 -16.76 2.65 3.21
N SER A 142 -16.91 2.55 4.54
CA SER A 142 -18.07 3.05 5.28
C SER A 142 -17.71 3.87 6.53
N CYS A 143 -16.45 3.79 6.99
CA CYS A 143 -16.00 4.56 8.15
C CYS A 143 -15.69 6.02 7.79
N GLU A 144 -15.57 6.86 8.82
CA GLU A 144 -15.27 8.28 8.68
C GLU A 144 -14.01 8.54 7.84
N SER A 145 -12.93 7.78 8.07
CA SER A 145 -11.70 7.91 7.30
C SER A 145 -11.93 7.65 5.81
N CYS A 146 -12.67 6.59 5.45
CA CYS A 146 -12.97 6.27 4.05
C CYS A 146 -13.84 7.36 3.40
N ASN A 147 -14.82 7.89 4.14
CA ASN A 147 -15.71 8.94 3.63
C ASN A 147 -14.98 10.28 3.41
N LYS A 148 -13.86 10.49 4.10
CA LYS A 148 -12.98 11.66 3.93
C LYS A 148 -11.84 11.44 2.93
N GLY A 149 -11.76 10.29 2.26
CA GLY A 149 -10.67 9.95 1.33
C GLY A 149 -9.33 9.61 2.02
N PHE A 150 -9.40 9.16 3.27
CA PHE A 150 -8.26 8.67 4.06
C PHE A 150 -8.38 7.15 4.28
N GLU A 151 -8.59 6.39 3.21
CA GLU A 151 -8.67 4.92 3.26
C GLU A 151 -7.41 4.30 3.88
N ASN A 152 -6.26 4.99 3.80
CA ASN A 152 -5.00 4.60 4.44
C ASN A 152 -5.05 4.62 5.98
N LEU A 153 -6.04 5.30 6.57
CA LEU A 153 -6.29 5.34 8.02
C LEU A 153 -7.48 4.46 8.43
N CYS A 154 -8.01 3.65 7.50
CA CYS A 154 -9.06 2.70 7.80
C CYS A 154 -8.50 1.51 8.58
N LEU A 155 -9.17 1.09 9.66
CA LEU A 155 -8.82 -0.15 10.39
C LEU A 155 -9.08 -1.42 9.57
N GLY A 156 -9.95 -1.34 8.56
CA GLY A 156 -10.25 -2.42 7.61
C GLY A 156 -9.55 -2.26 6.26
N ILE A 157 -8.41 -1.55 6.22
CA ILE A 157 -7.57 -1.41 5.03
C ILE A 157 -7.10 -2.77 4.52
N ILE A 158 -7.14 -2.98 3.20
CA ILE A 158 -6.62 -4.18 2.55
C ILE A 158 -5.45 -3.79 1.64
N PRO A 159 -4.22 -4.19 1.97
CA PRO A 159 -3.03 -3.90 1.18
C PRO A 159 -3.03 -4.69 -0.12
N THR A 160 -2.25 -4.20 -1.08
CA THR A 160 -2.14 -4.76 -2.44
C THR A 160 -1.66 -6.21 -2.48
N TYR A 161 -0.97 -6.68 -1.44
CA TYR A 161 -0.55 -8.06 -1.30
C TYR A 161 -0.42 -8.45 0.19
N ASN A 162 -0.29 -9.75 0.45
CA ASN A 162 0.00 -10.33 1.78
C ASN A 162 -1.12 -10.19 2.83
N LEU A 163 -2.35 -9.87 2.41
CA LEU A 163 -3.54 -9.93 3.26
C LEU A 163 -4.68 -10.69 2.61
N VAL A 164 -5.64 -11.13 3.42
CA VAL A 164 -6.91 -11.71 2.96
C VAL A 164 -7.83 -10.57 2.49
N ASP A 165 -8.35 -10.64 1.26
CA ASP A 165 -9.34 -9.71 0.72
C ASP A 165 -10.75 -10.02 1.28
N LEU A 166 -11.75 -9.21 0.95
CA LEU A 166 -13.14 -9.38 1.39
C LEU A 166 -13.77 -10.70 0.93
N ASP A 167 -13.31 -11.25 -0.19
CA ASP A 167 -13.72 -12.56 -0.68
C ASP A 167 -13.05 -13.71 0.09
N GLY A 168 -12.06 -13.46 0.94
CA GLY A 168 -11.36 -14.52 1.69
C GLY A 168 -10.15 -15.11 0.96
N THR A 169 -9.81 -14.61 -0.23
CA THR A 169 -8.59 -14.99 -0.94
C THR A 169 -7.40 -14.12 -0.55
N ILE A 170 -6.18 -14.60 -0.80
CA ILE A 170 -4.97 -13.81 -0.56
C ILE A 170 -4.76 -12.81 -1.70
N THR A 171 -4.50 -11.57 -1.33
CA THR A 171 -4.09 -10.51 -2.26
C THR A 171 -2.69 -10.78 -2.82
N TYR A 172 -2.59 -10.71 -4.14
CA TYR A 172 -1.35 -10.83 -4.89
C TYR A 172 -0.99 -9.52 -5.58
N GLY A 173 0.26 -9.11 -5.46
CA GLY A 173 0.74 -7.81 -5.92
C GLY A 173 1.06 -7.72 -7.41
N GLY A 174 1.80 -6.66 -7.72
CA GLY A 174 2.11 -6.19 -9.06
C GLY A 174 3.18 -6.96 -9.81
N TYR A 175 3.90 -7.89 -9.17
CA TYR A 175 4.85 -8.77 -9.87
C TYR A 175 4.11 -9.89 -10.59
N SER A 176 3.10 -9.51 -11.38
CA SER A 176 2.23 -10.39 -12.12
C SER A 176 1.77 -9.73 -13.41
N SER A 177 1.26 -10.54 -14.33
CA SER A 177 0.77 -10.08 -15.65
C SER A 177 -0.46 -9.17 -15.60
N MET A 178 -1.29 -9.28 -14.55
CA MET A 178 -2.53 -8.50 -14.42
C MET A 178 -3.01 -8.42 -12.96
N VAL A 179 -3.86 -7.44 -12.66
CA VAL A 179 -4.54 -7.27 -11.37
C VAL A 179 -6.01 -6.88 -11.58
N VAL A 180 -6.85 -7.21 -10.59
CA VAL A 180 -8.25 -6.76 -10.52
C VAL A 180 -8.41 -5.98 -9.23
N VAL A 181 -8.88 -4.73 -9.33
CA VAL A 181 -8.91 -3.79 -8.20
C VAL A 181 -10.21 -3.00 -8.24
N HIS A 182 -10.82 -2.76 -7.09
CA HIS A 182 -12.00 -1.91 -6.98
C HIS A 182 -11.67 -0.48 -7.43
N GLU A 183 -12.52 0.16 -8.25
CA GLU A 183 -12.21 1.42 -8.95
C GLU A 183 -11.72 2.56 -8.04
N ARG A 184 -12.17 2.57 -6.78
CA ARG A 184 -11.79 3.52 -5.73
C ARG A 184 -10.27 3.55 -5.47
N PHE A 185 -9.58 2.44 -5.67
CA PHE A 185 -8.15 2.27 -5.40
C PHE A 185 -7.30 2.35 -6.66
N VAL A 186 -7.93 2.66 -7.80
CA VAL A 186 -7.26 2.90 -9.07
C VAL A 186 -7.14 4.40 -9.28
N VAL A 187 -5.96 4.85 -9.69
CA VAL A 187 -5.73 6.25 -10.05
C VAL A 187 -5.53 6.37 -11.55
N ARG A 188 -6.11 7.42 -12.16
CA ARG A 188 -5.79 7.76 -13.55
C ARG A 188 -4.35 8.24 -13.63
N PHE A 189 -3.60 7.69 -14.58
CA PHE A 189 -2.21 8.04 -14.77
C PHE A 189 -2.08 9.14 -15.83
N PRO A 190 -1.43 10.28 -15.53
CA PRO A 190 -1.31 11.38 -16.50
C PRO A 190 -0.55 10.99 -17.76
N ASP A 191 -1.01 11.47 -18.91
CA ASP A 191 -0.36 11.13 -20.19
C ASP A 191 1.08 11.64 -20.29
N THR A 192 1.36 12.74 -19.60
CA THR A 192 2.64 13.44 -19.59
C THR A 192 3.75 12.74 -18.79
N ILE A 193 3.42 11.69 -18.02
CA ILE A 193 4.39 10.97 -17.18
C ILE A 193 4.55 9.55 -17.74
N PRO A 194 5.73 9.12 -18.21
CA PRO A 194 5.96 7.73 -18.61
C PRO A 194 5.65 6.75 -17.47
N LEU A 195 4.96 5.64 -17.77
CA LEU A 195 4.44 4.71 -16.75
C LEU A 195 5.56 4.16 -15.86
N GLU A 196 6.67 3.74 -16.47
CA GLU A 196 7.83 3.17 -15.79
C GLU A 196 8.52 4.16 -14.86
N LYS A 197 8.44 5.46 -15.16
CA LYS A 197 9.07 6.52 -14.36
C LYS A 197 8.18 6.99 -13.23
N GLY A 198 6.86 6.93 -13.40
CA GLY A 198 5.92 7.38 -12.38
C GLY A 198 5.42 6.27 -11.46
N ALA A 199 5.65 4.99 -11.77
CA ALA A 199 5.28 3.87 -10.89
C ALA A 199 5.76 4.06 -9.43
N PRO A 200 7.01 4.50 -9.15
CA PRO A 200 7.46 4.77 -7.79
C PRO A 200 6.70 5.88 -7.05
N LEU A 201 5.95 6.72 -7.76
CA LEU A 201 5.15 7.78 -7.14
C LEU A 201 3.95 7.22 -6.37
N LEU A 202 3.51 6.01 -6.70
CA LEU A 202 2.35 5.34 -6.10
C LEU A 202 2.60 4.81 -4.69
N CYS A 203 3.87 4.72 -4.27
CA CYS A 203 4.25 4.46 -2.88
C CYS A 203 5.21 5.54 -2.36
N ALA A 204 6.46 5.58 -2.85
CA ALA A 204 7.45 6.53 -2.35
C ALA A 204 7.01 7.99 -2.54
N GLY A 205 6.40 8.31 -3.68
CA GLY A 205 5.92 9.66 -3.97
C GLY A 205 4.81 10.14 -3.04
N ILE A 206 3.72 9.38 -2.92
CA ILE A 206 2.60 9.76 -2.04
C ILE A 206 3.02 9.76 -0.56
N THR A 207 3.94 8.89 -0.16
CA THR A 207 4.46 8.82 1.22
C THR A 207 5.14 10.11 1.64
N VAL A 208 5.88 10.77 0.73
CA VAL A 208 6.52 12.06 1.03
C VAL A 208 5.60 13.25 0.75
N TYR A 209 4.76 13.17 -0.29
CA TYR A 209 3.87 14.25 -0.70
C TYR A 209 2.76 14.51 0.32
N SER A 210 2.13 13.45 0.83
CA SER A 210 0.99 13.53 1.75
C SER A 210 1.31 14.36 3.01
N PRO A 211 2.33 14.02 3.82
CA PRO A 211 2.71 14.84 4.98
C PRO A 211 3.19 16.25 4.59
N MET A 212 3.84 16.44 3.43
CA MET A 212 4.22 17.79 2.96
C MET A 212 3.00 18.67 2.77
N LYS A 213 1.95 18.16 2.10
CA LYS A 213 0.70 18.90 1.91
C LYS A 213 -0.09 19.05 3.20
N TYR A 214 -0.25 17.97 3.96
CA TYR A 214 -1.09 17.94 5.16
C TYR A 214 -0.60 18.91 6.24
N HIS A 215 0.71 19.05 6.39
CA HIS A 215 1.31 19.96 7.37
C HIS A 215 1.67 21.34 6.80
N GLY A 216 1.26 21.66 5.56
CA GLY A 216 1.57 22.94 4.92
C GLY A 216 3.07 23.16 4.64
N LEU A 217 3.85 22.09 4.52
CA LEU A 217 5.30 22.10 4.28
C LEU A 217 5.63 22.14 2.79
N ASN A 218 4.88 22.93 2.03
CA ASN A 218 4.99 23.02 0.57
C ASN A 218 4.94 24.48 0.10
N ILE A 219 5.37 25.41 0.95
CA ILE A 219 5.38 26.85 0.69
C ILE A 219 6.75 27.22 0.10
N PRO A 220 6.81 27.96 -1.02
CA PRO A 220 8.05 28.44 -1.59
C PRO A 220 8.90 29.22 -0.58
N GLY A 221 10.22 29.06 -0.64
CA GLY A 221 11.16 29.70 0.28
C GLY A 221 11.32 29.00 1.64
N MET A 222 10.45 28.05 2.00
CA MET A 222 10.68 27.19 3.17
C MET A 222 11.95 26.36 3.01
N HIS A 223 12.53 25.97 4.13
CA HIS A 223 13.66 25.04 4.19
C HIS A 223 13.17 23.63 4.51
N LEU A 224 13.65 22.63 3.77
CA LEU A 224 13.35 21.21 3.94
C LEU A 224 14.64 20.45 4.25
N GLY A 225 14.70 19.79 5.41
CA GLY A 225 15.73 18.79 5.69
C GLY A 225 15.28 17.41 5.21
N VAL A 226 16.10 16.70 4.43
CA VAL A 226 15.85 15.31 4.02
C VAL A 226 16.92 14.42 4.62
N LEU A 227 16.57 13.65 5.66
CA LEU A 227 17.46 12.69 6.30
C LEU A 227 17.37 11.34 5.59
N GLY A 228 18.47 10.93 4.95
CA GLY A 228 18.58 9.74 4.11
C GLY A 228 18.30 10.01 2.63
N LEU A 229 19.17 9.51 1.74
CA LEU A 229 19.04 9.67 0.30
C LEU A 229 18.84 8.31 -0.39
N GLY A 230 17.67 7.71 -0.14
CA GLY A 230 17.21 6.46 -0.75
C GLY A 230 15.98 6.64 -1.65
N GLY A 231 15.11 5.63 -1.70
CA GLY A 231 13.87 5.65 -2.49
C GLY A 231 12.95 6.82 -2.12
N LEU A 232 12.59 6.99 -0.86
CA LEU A 232 11.78 8.12 -0.41
C LEU A 232 12.57 9.43 -0.46
N GLY A 233 13.83 9.41 -0.02
CA GLY A 233 14.67 10.61 0.10
C GLY A 233 14.85 11.36 -1.22
N HIS A 234 15.16 10.65 -2.32
CA HIS A 234 15.35 11.33 -3.60
C HIS A 234 14.04 11.91 -4.15
N VAL A 235 12.88 11.31 -3.86
CA VAL A 235 11.57 11.85 -4.24
C VAL A 235 11.20 13.05 -3.38
N ALA A 236 11.52 13.03 -2.08
CA ALA A 236 11.35 14.18 -1.19
C ALA A 236 12.16 15.39 -1.65
N VAL A 237 13.41 15.19 -2.10
CA VAL A 237 14.22 16.27 -2.69
C VAL A 237 13.53 16.85 -3.92
N LYS A 238 13.06 15.99 -4.85
CA LYS A 238 12.37 16.44 -6.06
C LYS A 238 11.10 17.24 -5.77
N PHE A 239 10.25 16.78 -4.84
CA PHE A 239 9.07 17.55 -4.45
C PHE A 239 9.42 18.86 -3.76
N GLY A 240 10.41 18.87 -2.84
CA GLY A 240 10.87 20.09 -2.19
C GLY A 240 11.35 21.14 -3.21
N LYS A 241 12.15 20.73 -4.20
CA LYS A 241 12.57 21.63 -5.29
C LYS A 241 11.41 22.08 -6.15
N ALA A 242 10.47 21.20 -6.49
CA ALA A 242 9.27 21.55 -7.25
C ALA A 242 8.34 22.54 -6.50
N PHE A 243 8.31 22.51 -5.17
CA PHE A 243 7.60 23.49 -4.35
C PHE A 243 8.36 24.82 -4.16
N GLY A 244 9.56 24.98 -4.75
CA GLY A 244 10.37 26.18 -4.58
C GLY A 244 11.02 26.30 -3.21
N MET A 245 11.25 25.17 -2.52
CA MET A 245 11.91 25.14 -1.22
C MET A 245 13.44 25.09 -1.38
N LYS A 246 14.14 25.49 -0.31
CA LYS A 246 15.56 25.19 -0.12
C LYS A 246 15.70 23.83 0.54
N VAL A 247 16.42 22.91 -0.07
CA VAL A 247 16.51 21.50 0.33
C VAL A 247 17.92 21.17 0.78
N THR A 248 18.04 20.70 2.03
CA THR A 248 19.28 20.19 2.60
C THR A 248 19.17 18.68 2.77
N VAL A 249 20.07 17.92 2.13
CA VAL A 249 20.18 16.47 2.33
C VAL A 249 21.12 16.18 3.49
N ILE A 250 20.69 15.34 4.42
CA ILE A 250 21.47 14.87 5.56
C ILE A 250 21.71 13.37 5.37
N SER A 251 22.96 12.93 5.36
CA SER A 251 23.31 11.52 5.06
C SER A 251 24.45 11.04 5.95
N SER A 252 24.48 9.74 6.24
CA SER A 252 25.64 9.09 6.87
C SER A 252 26.75 8.75 5.88
N SER A 253 26.45 8.76 4.57
CA SER A 253 27.39 8.40 3.50
C SER A 253 27.80 9.65 2.70
N PRO A 254 29.07 10.08 2.79
CA PRO A 254 29.60 11.19 1.99
C PRO A 254 29.47 10.96 0.48
N GLY A 255 29.49 9.70 0.02
CA GLY A 255 29.37 9.35 -1.39
C GLY A 255 28.05 9.74 -2.05
N LYS A 256 27.04 10.14 -1.28
CA LYS A 256 25.76 10.66 -1.79
C LYS A 256 25.76 12.15 -2.10
N LYS A 257 26.85 12.87 -1.80
CA LYS A 257 26.93 14.33 -1.96
C LYS A 257 26.76 14.77 -3.42
N GLN A 258 27.49 14.14 -4.33
CA GLN A 258 27.42 14.50 -5.75
C GLN A 258 26.02 14.27 -6.31
N GLU A 259 25.42 13.11 -6.00
CA GLU A 259 24.05 12.78 -6.40
C GLU A 259 23.03 13.79 -5.86
N ALA A 260 23.16 14.19 -4.60
CA ALA A 260 22.26 15.15 -3.97
C ALA A 260 22.32 16.53 -4.64
N LEU A 261 23.53 17.07 -4.81
CA LEU A 261 23.73 18.45 -5.27
C LEU A 261 23.57 18.57 -6.79
N GLU A 262 24.24 17.71 -7.56
CA GLU A 262 24.33 17.87 -9.02
C GLU A 262 23.15 17.22 -9.75
N ARG A 263 22.74 16.02 -9.32
CA ARG A 263 21.69 15.25 -10.02
C ARG A 263 20.29 15.59 -9.53
N LEU A 264 20.12 15.75 -8.22
CA LEU A 264 18.80 16.00 -7.60
C LEU A 264 18.53 17.48 -7.33
N GLY A 265 19.56 18.32 -7.38
CA GLY A 265 19.43 19.77 -7.21
C GLY A 265 19.19 20.22 -5.77
N ALA A 266 19.63 19.45 -4.77
CA ALA A 266 19.65 19.91 -3.39
C ALA A 266 20.56 21.13 -3.25
N ASP A 267 20.20 22.05 -2.36
CA ASP A 267 20.94 23.30 -2.14
C ASP A 267 22.12 23.10 -1.18
N ALA A 268 22.03 22.09 -0.31
CA ALA A 268 23.08 21.74 0.63
C ALA A 268 23.12 20.23 0.94
N PHE A 269 24.28 19.78 1.39
CA PHE A 269 24.50 18.40 1.83
C PHE A 269 25.31 18.39 3.12
N ILE A 270 24.86 17.61 4.09
CA ILE A 270 25.46 17.48 5.42
C ILE A 270 25.75 16.01 5.71
N VAL A 271 26.98 15.72 6.14
CA VAL A 271 27.35 14.42 6.68
C VAL A 271 26.92 14.37 8.15
N GLY A 272 25.88 13.60 8.46
CA GLY A 272 25.28 13.57 9.80
C GLY A 272 26.21 13.08 10.93
N LYS A 273 27.34 12.46 10.59
CA LYS A 273 28.40 12.05 11.54
C LYS A 273 29.45 13.13 11.79
N ASN A 274 29.35 14.28 11.12
CA ASN A 274 30.25 15.42 11.31
C ASN A 274 29.59 16.44 12.24
N ASP A 275 30.05 16.50 13.48
CA ASP A 275 29.49 17.38 14.51
C ASP A 275 29.58 18.86 14.13
N GLU A 276 30.62 19.28 13.41
CA GLU A 276 30.76 20.67 12.97
C GLU A 276 29.72 21.04 11.91
N GLU A 277 29.49 20.16 10.92
CA GLU A 277 28.43 20.38 9.92
C GLU A 277 27.04 20.34 10.57
N MET A 278 26.83 19.48 11.56
CA MET A 278 25.56 19.38 12.29
C MET A 278 25.28 20.59 13.20
N LYS A 279 26.29 21.32 13.65
CA LYS A 279 26.08 22.60 14.37
C LYS A 279 25.38 23.62 13.49
N VAL A 280 25.62 23.61 12.18
CA VAL A 280 24.93 24.49 11.21
C VAL A 280 23.42 24.20 11.20
N CYS A 281 22.99 22.95 11.43
CA CYS A 281 21.57 22.57 11.55
C CYS A 281 20.85 23.14 12.77
N LYS A 282 21.54 23.51 13.86
CA LYS A 282 20.89 23.97 15.11
C LYS A 282 20.11 25.28 14.94
N CYS A 283 20.40 26.06 13.91
CA CYS A 283 19.68 27.30 13.59
C CYS A 283 18.46 27.09 12.69
N PHE A 284 18.24 25.88 12.16
CA PHE A 284 17.10 25.59 11.29
C PHE A 284 15.87 25.24 12.13
N ARG A 285 14.87 26.13 12.17
CA ARG A 285 13.51 25.82 12.66
C ARG A 285 12.67 25.04 11.62
N SER A 286 13.34 24.27 10.78
CA SER A 286 12.78 23.71 9.56
C SER A 286 12.23 22.31 9.79
N PRO A 287 11.12 21.93 9.13
CA PRO A 287 10.66 20.54 9.15
C PRO A 287 11.73 19.61 8.59
N ILE A 288 11.97 18.49 9.27
CA ILE A 288 12.87 17.43 8.83
C ILE A 288 12.02 16.23 8.38
N PHE A 289 12.15 15.87 7.11
CA PHE A 289 11.68 14.59 6.58
C PHE A 289 12.73 13.52 6.88
N SER A 290 12.43 12.65 7.85
CA SER A 290 13.20 11.43 8.03
C SER A 290 12.70 10.35 7.08
N THR A 291 13.59 9.89 6.21
CA THR A 291 13.34 8.74 5.32
C THR A 291 14.01 7.47 5.84
N GLN A 292 14.68 7.55 7.00
CA GLN A 292 15.13 6.39 7.72
C GLN A 292 13.95 5.79 8.49
N ILE A 293 13.57 4.57 8.10
CA ILE A 293 12.80 3.69 8.95
C ILE A 293 13.77 3.27 10.05
N GLY A 294 13.48 3.62 11.30
CA GLY A 294 14.20 3.05 12.43
C GLY A 294 13.96 1.54 12.40
N LEU A 295 15.02 0.79 12.07
CA LEU A 295 15.12 -0.62 12.44
C LEU A 295 15.42 -0.72 13.94
#